data_AF-A0A2K6SRH2-F1
#
_entry.id   AF-A0A2K6SRH2-F1
#
_cell.length_a   1.000
_cell.length_b   1.000
_cell.length_c   1.000
_cell.angle_alpha   90.00
_cell.angle_beta   90.00
_cell.angle_gamma   90.00
#
_symmetry.space_group_name_H-M   'P 1'
#
loop_
_entity.id
_entity.type
_entity.pdbx_description
1 polymer ?
#
loop_
_entity_poly.entity_id
_entity_poly.type
_entity_poly.pdbx_seq_one_letter_code
_entity_poly.pdbx_strand_id
1 'polypeptide(L)'
;MPVVPPNRSQKFGNKYIQQTKPLTLELTINLYPLTNYTFGTNEPLYEKDSSVAARFQRMREEFDKIGMRRTVEGVLIVHEHWLPHSLSRFNFIYY
;
A
#
# COMPACT_ATOMS: atom_id res chain seq x y z
N MET A 1 -14.52 21.28 -1.11
CA MET A 1 -15.39 20.12 -1.41
C MET A 1 -15.17 19.74 -2.87
N PRO A 2 -14.85 18.49 -3.22
CA PRO A 2 -14.71 18.12 -4.63
C PRO A 2 -16.10 18.04 -5.26
N VAL A 3 -16.32 18.83 -6.31
CA VAL A 3 -17.54 18.80 -7.12
C VAL A 3 -17.52 17.50 -7.91
N VAL A 4 -18.49 16.61 -7.65
CA VAL A 4 -18.66 15.37 -8.42
C VAL A 4 -19.18 15.75 -9.81
N PRO A 5 -18.50 15.38 -10.91
CA PRO A 5 -18.96 15.73 -12.25
C PRO A 5 -20.29 15.02 -12.57
N PRO A 6 -21.19 15.64 -13.37
CA PRO A 6 -22.48 15.05 -13.68
C PRO A 6 -22.32 13.77 -14.50
N ASN A 7 -23.01 12.73 -14.04
CA ASN A 7 -23.04 11.38 -14.58
C ASN A 7 -23.46 11.39 -16.06
N ARG A 8 -22.52 11.13 -16.97
CA ARG A 8 -22.74 11.17 -18.43
C ARG A 8 -23.14 9.78 -18.91
N SER A 9 -24.43 9.46 -18.81
CA SER A 9 -24.99 8.21 -19.36
C SER A 9 -24.92 8.22 -20.89
N GLN A 10 -24.12 7.34 -21.50
CA GLN A 10 -24.18 7.09 -22.94
C GLN A 10 -25.41 6.22 -23.25
N LYS A 11 -26.29 6.70 -24.13
CA LYS A 11 -27.48 5.97 -24.58
C LYS A 11 -27.14 5.14 -25.81
N PHE A 12 -27.45 3.84 -25.78
CA PHE A 12 -27.44 2.98 -26.96
C PHE A 12 -28.85 2.38 -27.10
N GLY A 13 -29.64 2.92 -28.02
CA GLY A 13 -31.08 2.65 -28.09
C GLY A 13 -31.85 3.12 -26.83
N ASN A 14 -32.91 2.38 -26.46
CA ASN A 14 -33.76 2.70 -25.29
C ASN A 14 -33.16 2.26 -23.94
N LYS A 15 -31.89 1.87 -23.90
CA LYS A 15 -31.22 1.36 -22.68
C LYS A 15 -30.14 2.34 -22.25
N TYR A 16 -30.15 2.67 -20.96
CA TYR A 16 -29.07 3.44 -20.33
C TYR A 16 -27.95 2.47 -19.97
N ILE A 17 -26.75 2.71 -20.47
CA ILE A 17 -25.57 1.98 -20.01
C ILE A 17 -25.27 2.49 -18.60
N GLN A 18 -25.30 1.60 -17.61
CA GLN A 18 -24.92 1.96 -16.25
C GLN A 18 -23.42 2.25 -16.21
N GLN A 19 -23.07 3.41 -15.66
CA GLN A 19 -21.69 3.78 -15.45
C GLN A 19 -21.05 2.82 -14.44
N THR A 20 -19.78 2.48 -14.67
CA THR A 20 -18.98 1.70 -13.71
C THR A 20 -18.97 2.40 -12.35
N LYS A 21 -19.09 1.60 -11.28
CA LYS A 21 -19.12 2.11 -9.91
C LYS A 21 -17.84 2.92 -9.63
N PRO A 22 -17.94 4.05 -8.90
CA PRO A 22 -16.76 4.82 -8.54
C PRO A 22 -15.84 4.01 -7.62
N LEU A 23 -14.52 4.18 -7.80
CA LEU A 23 -13.47 3.46 -7.06
C LEU A 23 -13.54 3.67 -5.53
N THR A 24 -14.18 4.75 -5.09
CA THR A 24 -14.42 5.04 -3.68
C THR A 24 -15.44 4.09 -3.03
N LEU A 25 -16.26 3.42 -3.83
CA LEU A 25 -17.25 2.44 -3.37
C LEU A 25 -16.76 1.00 -3.53
N GLU A 26 -15.99 0.72 -4.59
CA GLU A 26 -15.46 -0.61 -4.86
C GLU A 26 -14.10 -0.50 -5.56
N LEU A 27 -13.06 -0.99 -4.89
CA LEU A 27 -11.70 -1.02 -5.43
C LEU A 27 -11.32 -2.47 -5.73
N THR A 28 -11.32 -2.83 -7.01
CA THR A 28 -10.81 -4.14 -7.45
C THR A 28 -9.28 -4.10 -7.49
N ILE A 29 -8.64 -4.98 -6.72
CA ILE A 29 -7.19 -5.15 -6.70
C ILE A 29 -6.87 -6.55 -7.24
N ASN A 30 -5.95 -6.63 -8.21
CA ASN A 30 -5.50 -7.90 -8.74
C ASN A 30 -4.44 -8.50 -7.82
N LEU A 31 -4.65 -9.75 -7.41
CA LEU A 31 -3.68 -10.52 -6.64
C LEU A 31 -3.02 -11.55 -7.55
N TYR A 32 -1.75 -11.83 -7.29
CA TYR A 32 -1.00 -12.88 -7.99
C TYR A 32 -0.57 -13.98 -7.02
N PRO A 33 -0.37 -15.22 -7.51
CA PRO A 33 0.04 -16.35 -6.69
C PRO A 33 1.37 -16.08 -5.98
N LEU A 34 1.51 -16.59 -4.76
CA LEU A 34 2.77 -16.50 -4.00
C LEU A 34 3.97 -17.07 -4.76
N THR A 35 3.74 -18.10 -5.58
CA THR A 35 4.76 -18.75 -6.43
C THR A 35 5.40 -17.83 -7.46
N ASN A 36 4.78 -16.69 -7.79
CA ASN A 36 5.36 -15.71 -8.71
C ASN A 36 6.40 -14.81 -8.05
N TYR A 37 6.56 -14.89 -6.73
CA TYR A 37 7.51 -14.09 -5.95
C TYR A 37 8.62 -14.99 -5.41
N THR A 38 9.86 -14.64 -5.69
CA THR A 38 11.04 -15.35 -5.18
C THR A 38 11.51 -14.70 -3.87
N PHE A 39 11.65 -15.50 -2.83
CA PHE A 39 12.20 -15.07 -1.55
C PHE A 39 13.72 -15.24 -1.55
N GLY A 40 14.43 -14.14 -1.79
CA GLY A 40 15.88 -14.09 -1.62
C GLY A 40 16.26 -13.74 -0.18
N THR A 41 17.39 -14.27 0.29
CA THR A 41 18.04 -13.77 1.51
C THR A 41 19.00 -12.66 1.12
N ASN A 42 18.80 -11.46 1.68
CA ASN A 42 19.73 -10.35 1.56
C ASN A 42 20.53 -10.19 2.86
N GLU A 43 21.54 -9.32 2.85
CA GLU A 43 22.33 -9.00 4.04
C GLU A 43 21.43 -8.52 5.19
N PRO A 44 21.76 -8.87 6.45
CA PRO A 44 20.97 -8.43 7.59
C PRO A 44 20.85 -6.90 7.63
N LEU A 45 19.63 -6.40 7.53
CA LEU A 45 19.36 -4.98 7.73
C LEU A 45 19.29 -4.71 9.23
N TYR A 46 20.33 -4.09 9.79
CA TYR A 46 20.33 -3.67 11.18
C TYR A 46 19.40 -2.49 11.39
N GLU A 47 18.64 -2.53 12.49
CA GLU A 47 17.84 -1.39 12.91
C GLU A 47 18.75 -0.20 13.25
N LYS A 48 18.31 1.01 12.92
CA LYS A 48 19.10 2.22 13.17
C LYS A 48 19.31 2.51 14.66
N ASP A 49 18.50 1.92 15.54
CA ASP A 49 18.54 2.15 16.98
C ASP A 49 18.92 0.87 17.69
N SER A 50 20.01 0.90 18.46
CA SER A 50 20.50 -0.24 19.25
C SER A 50 19.61 -0.55 20.46
N SER A 51 18.72 0.36 20.84
CA SER A 51 17.79 0.19 21.94
C SER A 51 16.57 1.10 21.80
N VAL A 52 15.50 0.74 22.53
CA VAL A 52 14.29 1.56 22.65
C VAL A 52 14.58 2.95 23.21
N ALA A 53 15.51 3.07 24.17
CA ALA A 53 15.90 4.36 24.75
C ALA A 53 16.57 5.28 23.71
N ALA A 54 17.51 4.74 22.93
CA ALA A 54 18.16 5.48 21.84
C ALA A 54 17.16 5.95 20.77
N ARG A 55 16.17 5.10 20.46
CA ARG A 55 15.09 5.44 19.53
C ARG A 55 14.27 6.64 20.00
N PHE A 56 13.90 6.68 21.28
CA PHE A 56 13.15 7.81 21.84
C PHE A 56 13.97 9.10 21.90
N GLN A 57 15.26 8.99 22.24
CA GLN A 57 16.17 10.15 22.24
C GLN A 57 16.27 10.76 20.85
N ARG A 58 16.48 9.92 19.83
CA ARG A 58 16.51 10.38 18.43
C ARG A 58 15.18 11.01 18.00
N MET A 59 14.04 10.42 18.36
CA MET A 59 12.73 11.00 18.02
C MET A 59 12.58 12.42 18.57
N ARG A 60 13.06 12.67 19.81
CA ARG A 60 13.00 14.00 20.42
C ARG A 60 13.91 14.99 19.67
N GLU A 61 15.14 14.60 19.39
CA GLU A 61 16.09 15.44 18.67
C GLU A 61 15.67 15.74 17.22
N GLU A 62 15.06 14.75 16.54
CA GLU A 62 14.46 14.93 15.23
C GLU A 62 13.27 15.90 15.32
N PHE A 63 12.40 15.74 16.31
CA PHE A 63 11.25 16.61 16.49
C PHE A 63 11.65 18.09 16.68
N ASP A 64 12.68 18.37 17.48
CA ASP A 64 13.13 19.73 17.72
C ASP A 64 13.74 20.39 16.45
N LYS A 65 14.29 19.59 15.53
CA LYS A 65 14.96 20.08 14.31
C LYS A 65 14.03 20.20 13.11
N ILE A 66 13.19 19.20 12.87
CA ILE A 66 12.38 19.03 11.64
C ILE A 66 10.88 18.92 11.93
N GLY A 67 10.48 18.95 13.20
CA GLY A 67 9.08 18.84 13.62
C GLY A 67 8.55 17.43 13.53
N MET A 68 7.24 17.29 13.31
CA MET A 68 6.56 16.00 13.35
C MET A 68 7.09 15.02 12.31
N ARG A 69 7.56 13.86 12.79
CA ARG A 69 8.05 12.76 11.94
C ARG A 69 6.94 12.23 11.03
N ARG A 70 7.29 11.95 9.78
CA ARG A 70 6.40 11.33 8.78
C ARG A 70 7.01 10.00 8.36
N THR A 71 6.24 8.92 8.47
CA THR A 71 6.63 7.57 8.04
C THR A 71 5.55 7.00 7.12
N VAL A 72 5.96 6.21 6.13
CA VAL A 72 5.05 5.49 5.23
C VAL A 72 5.32 4.00 5.34
N GLU A 73 4.26 3.21 5.41
CA GLU A 73 4.32 1.76 5.42
C GLU A 73 3.55 1.22 4.21
N GLY A 74 4.12 0.24 3.54
CA GLY A 74 3.50 -0.45 2.42
C GLY A 74 2.94 -1.79 2.86
N VAL A 75 1.71 -2.10 2.44
CA VAL A 75 1.11 -3.43 2.62
C VAL A 75 1.16 -4.15 1.28
N LEU A 76 1.81 -5.31 1.26
CA LEU A 76 1.82 -6.19 0.10
C LEU A 76 0.84 -7.35 0.34
N ILE A 77 0.02 -7.64 -0.67
CA ILE A 77 -0.99 -8.71 -0.64
C ILE A 77 -0.73 -9.65 -1.81
N VAL A 78 -0.68 -10.94 -1.50
CA VAL A 78 -0.53 -12.05 -2.46
C VAL A 78 -1.63 -13.07 -2.19
N HIS A 79 -1.86 -14.03 -3.09
CA HIS A 79 -2.77 -15.13 -2.79
C HIS A 79 -2.09 -16.49 -2.90
N GLU A 80 -2.53 -17.44 -2.10
CA GLU A 80 -2.15 -18.84 -2.20
C GLU A 80 -3.40 -19.67 -1.95
N HIS A 81 -3.68 -20.68 -2.77
CA HIS A 81 -4.87 -21.52 -2.65
C HIS A 81 -6.19 -20.72 -2.52
N TRP A 82 -6.30 -19.58 -3.21
CA TRP A 82 -7.45 -18.64 -3.17
C TRP A 82 -7.64 -17.87 -1.86
N LEU A 83 -6.65 -17.94 -0.95
CA LEU A 83 -6.63 -17.18 0.29
C LEU A 83 -5.64 -16.01 0.18
N PRO A 84 -6.06 -14.77 0.51
CA PRO A 84 -5.16 -13.64 0.54
C PRO A 84 -4.22 -13.74 1.75
N HIS A 85 -2.93 -13.51 1.52
CA HIS A 85 -1.87 -13.48 2.53
C HIS A 85 -1.25 -12.08 2.58
N SER A 86 -1.13 -11.53 3.79
CA SER A 86 -0.45 -10.26 4.02
C SER A 86 1.04 -10.47 4.27
N LEU A 87 1.84 -9.67 3.62
CA LEU A 87 3.28 -9.76 3.64
C LEU A 87 3.86 -8.57 4.46
N SER A 88 4.40 -8.88 5.65
CA SER A 88 4.78 -7.86 6.67
C SER A 88 6.19 -7.25 6.51
N ARG A 89 7.19 -7.96 5.98
CA ARG A 89 8.57 -7.45 5.87
C ARG A 89 9.19 -7.80 4.52
N PHE A 90 9.26 -6.82 3.63
CA PHE A 90 9.66 -7.00 2.23
C PHE A 90 10.65 -5.92 1.81
N ASN A 91 11.70 -6.33 1.10
CA ASN A 91 12.59 -5.43 0.36
C ASN A 91 12.55 -5.85 -1.11
N PHE A 92 12.22 -4.92 -2.00
CA PHE A 92 12.21 -5.19 -3.43
C PHE A 92 13.66 -5.25 -3.93
N ILE A 93 14.05 -6.39 -4.50
CA ILE A 93 15.31 -6.56 -5.22
C ILE A 93 14.96 -6.54 -6.70
N TYR A 94 15.42 -5.52 -7.42
CA TYR A 94 15.32 -5.44 -8.87
C TYR A 94 16.61 -6.07 -9.46
N TYR A 95 16.46 -7.05 -10.35
CA TYR A 95 17.55 -7.60 -11.18
C TYR A 95 17.61 -6.87 -12.51
#